data_AF-A0A229QYE1-F1
#
_entry.id   AF-A0A229QYE1-F1
#
_cell.length_a   1.000
_cell.length_b   1.000
_cell.length_c   1.000
_cell.angle_alpha   90.00
_cell.angle_beta   90.00
_cell.angle_gamma   90.00
#
_symmetry.space_group_name_H-M   'P 1'
#
loop_
_entity.id
_entity.type
_entity.pdbx_description
1 polymer ?
#
loop_
_entity_poly.entity_id
_entity_poly.type
_entity_poly.pdbx_seq_one_letter_code
_entity_poly.pdbx_strand_id
1 'polypeptide(L)'
;VDALAADDASAVFTTVENLAEAGHDPRRFATDLLDRLRDLVMLRSVPDAGERGLVSAPDDELKKMKEQAGKLEPATLSRYADIVHNGLLEMRGATSPRLVLELLTARMLLPSVAEGTDALLARLERLERRAASAPAPAAVQAVPVAQAAQAAPVAQAAPPAPVAPSGEPVREFQRPSQRAAAPAQPPAPAPQAAPAPQPVSRPTAQPVAQPVARPEPVAERPAAPAPPPPLAGATDR
;
A
#
# COMPACT_ATOMS: atom_id res chain seq x y z
N VAL A 1 -6.60 2.26 7.45
CA VAL A 1 -5.78 3.38 7.96
C VAL A 1 -5.28 3.11 9.38
N ASP A 2 -6.14 2.85 10.35
CA ASP A 2 -5.72 2.60 11.74
C ASP A 2 -4.68 1.46 11.85
N ALA A 3 -4.91 0.33 11.17
CA ALA A 3 -3.96 -0.78 11.13
C ALA A 3 -2.60 -0.42 10.49
N LEU A 4 -2.59 0.45 9.47
CA LEU A 4 -1.35 0.95 8.87
C LEU A 4 -0.60 1.87 9.84
N ALA A 5 -1.32 2.74 10.56
CA ALA A 5 -0.73 3.64 11.55
C ALA A 5 -0.12 2.89 12.74
N ALA A 6 -0.66 1.71 13.07
CA ALA A 6 -0.16 0.83 14.12
C ALA A 6 0.96 -0.13 13.67
N ASP A 7 1.38 -0.10 12.40
CA ASP A 7 2.26 -1.11 11.79
C ASP A 7 1.73 -2.57 11.97
N ASP A 8 0.41 -2.75 12.07
CA ASP A 8 -0.21 -4.06 12.28
C ASP A 8 -0.49 -4.76 10.94
N ALA A 9 0.49 -5.54 10.49
CA ALA A 9 0.37 -6.31 9.26
C ALA A 9 -0.81 -7.30 9.27
N SER A 10 -1.08 -7.94 10.42
CA SER A 10 -2.16 -8.93 10.51
C SER A 10 -3.51 -8.29 10.28
N ALA A 11 -3.79 -7.15 10.94
CA ALA A 11 -5.02 -6.41 10.74
C ALA A 11 -5.15 -5.84 9.32
N VAL A 12 -4.05 -5.39 8.70
CA VAL A 12 -4.05 -4.90 7.31
C VAL A 12 -4.43 -6.01 6.34
N PHE A 13 -3.76 -7.17 6.37
CA PHE A 13 -4.05 -8.26 5.44
C PHE A 13 -5.42 -8.90 5.69
N THR A 14 -5.88 -8.95 6.96
CA THR A 14 -7.25 -9.37 7.28
C THR A 14 -8.29 -8.42 6.66
N THR A 15 -8.01 -7.11 6.64
CA THR A 15 -8.89 -6.14 5.98
C THR A 15 -8.98 -6.38 4.48
N VAL A 16 -7.86 -6.71 3.82
CA VAL A 16 -7.82 -7.03 2.39
C VAL A 16 -8.54 -8.34 2.09
N GLU A 17 -8.42 -9.35 2.96
CA GLU A 17 -9.19 -10.59 2.84
C GLU A 17 -10.69 -10.33 2.93
N ASN A 18 -11.13 -9.64 4.00
CA ASN A 18 -12.54 -9.31 4.20
C ASN A 18 -13.12 -8.49 3.03
N LEU A 19 -12.33 -7.58 2.45
CA LEU A 19 -12.70 -6.82 1.25
C LEU A 19 -12.98 -7.76 0.07
N ALA A 20 -12.12 -8.76 -0.14
CA ALA A 20 -12.25 -9.73 -1.21
C ALA A 20 -13.41 -10.70 -0.98
N GLU A 21 -13.59 -11.19 0.26
CA GLU A 21 -14.73 -12.03 0.64
C GLU A 21 -16.07 -11.30 0.46
N ALA A 22 -16.11 -10.00 0.75
CA ALA A 22 -17.28 -9.15 0.50
C ALA A 22 -17.49 -8.79 -0.99
N GLY A 23 -16.58 -9.20 -1.88
CA GLY A 23 -16.68 -8.95 -3.32
C GLY A 23 -16.47 -7.49 -3.72
N HIS A 24 -15.84 -6.67 -2.86
CA HIS A 24 -15.53 -5.29 -3.20
C HIS A 24 -14.42 -5.21 -4.25
N ASP A 25 -14.53 -4.24 -5.16
CA ASP A 25 -13.53 -4.01 -6.20
C ASP A 25 -12.22 -3.46 -5.59
N PRO A 26 -11.06 -4.14 -5.76
CA PRO A 26 -9.80 -3.70 -5.17
C PRO A 26 -9.32 -2.34 -5.66
N ARG A 27 -9.59 -2.01 -6.93
CA ARG A 27 -9.17 -0.73 -7.52
C ARG A 27 -10.00 0.42 -6.97
N ARG A 28 -11.31 0.22 -6.79
CA ARG A 28 -12.19 1.18 -6.14
C ARG A 28 -11.76 1.42 -4.70
N PHE A 29 -11.51 0.36 -3.94
CA PHE A 29 -11.00 0.46 -2.58
C PHE A 29 -9.67 1.23 -2.52
N ALA A 30 -8.72 0.95 -3.42
CA ALA A 30 -7.46 1.68 -3.50
C ALA A 30 -7.65 3.18 -3.85
N THR A 31 -8.66 3.49 -4.68
CA THR A 31 -9.03 4.89 -5.00
C THR A 31 -9.56 5.60 -3.77
N ASP A 32 -10.52 4.99 -3.08
CA ASP A 32 -11.10 5.55 -1.86
C ASP A 32 -10.03 5.66 -0.73
N LEU A 33 -9.09 4.71 -0.67
CA LEU A 33 -7.94 4.79 0.24
C LEU A 33 -7.00 5.95 -0.12
N LEU A 34 -6.73 6.19 -1.40
CA LEU A 34 -5.90 7.32 -1.83
C LEU A 34 -6.56 8.64 -1.47
N ASP A 35 -7.86 8.78 -1.71
CA ASP A 35 -8.62 9.99 -1.34
C ASP A 35 -8.54 10.22 0.18
N ARG A 36 -8.74 9.17 0.98
CA ARG A 36 -8.55 9.24 2.44
C ARG A 36 -7.14 9.68 2.83
N LEU A 37 -6.09 9.12 2.22
CA LEU A 37 -4.71 9.48 2.53
C LEU A 37 -4.43 10.95 2.20
N ARG A 38 -4.95 11.46 1.08
CA ARG A 38 -4.83 12.87 0.68
C ARG A 38 -5.50 13.81 1.66
N ASP A 39 -6.69 13.45 2.14
CA ASP A 39 -7.39 14.24 3.16
C ASP A 39 -6.60 14.28 4.47
N LEU A 40 -5.96 13.18 4.87
CA LEU A 40 -5.11 13.15 6.06
C LEU A 40 -3.86 14.02 5.89
N VAL A 41 -3.24 14.05 4.69
CA VAL A 41 -2.12 14.95 4.39
C VAL A 41 -2.56 16.40 4.53
N MET A 42 -3.76 16.73 4.04
CA MET A 42 -4.33 18.06 4.11
C MET A 42 -4.63 18.48 5.55
N LEU A 43 -5.28 17.61 6.33
CA LEU A 43 -5.58 17.86 7.75
C LEU A 43 -4.32 18.09 8.59
N ARG A 44 -3.20 17.46 8.22
CA ARG A 44 -1.92 17.67 8.90
C ARG A 44 -1.22 18.95 8.50
N SER A 45 -1.30 19.30 7.22
CA SER A 45 -0.69 20.52 6.68
C SER A 45 -1.47 21.78 7.04
N VAL A 46 -2.79 21.63 7.19
CA VAL A 46 -3.76 22.70 7.41
C VAL A 46 -4.68 22.27 8.58
N PRO A 47 -4.37 22.67 9.83
CA PRO A 47 -5.10 22.20 11.02
C PRO A 47 -6.60 22.51 11.01
N ASP A 48 -7.00 23.56 10.32
CA ASP A 48 -8.39 24.04 10.15
C ASP A 48 -9.04 23.59 8.83
N ALA A 49 -8.46 22.61 8.11
CA ALA A 49 -8.94 22.17 6.80
C ALA A 49 -10.41 21.69 6.79
N GLY A 50 -10.87 21.06 7.87
CA GLY A 50 -12.26 20.64 8.01
C GLY A 50 -13.23 21.82 8.13
N GLU A 51 -12.88 22.83 8.93
CA GLU A 51 -13.70 24.04 9.14
C GLU A 51 -13.78 24.91 7.87
N ARG A 52 -12.73 24.87 7.06
CA ARG A 52 -12.64 25.58 5.77
C ARG A 52 -13.28 24.82 4.61
N GLY A 53 -13.84 23.64 4.85
CA GLY A 53 -14.45 22.80 3.81
C GLY A 53 -13.45 22.25 2.80
N LEU A 54 -12.15 22.24 3.11
CA LEU A 54 -11.12 21.67 2.25
C LEU A 54 -11.13 20.13 2.29
N VAL A 55 -11.58 19.57 3.41
CA VAL A 55 -11.87 18.14 3.58
C VAL A 55 -13.35 18.01 3.93
N SER A 56 -14.09 17.29 3.09
CA SER A 56 -15.54 17.12 3.23
C SER A 56 -15.87 15.78 3.88
N ALA A 57 -16.13 15.80 5.19
CA ALA A 57 -16.63 14.65 5.94
C ALA A 57 -17.51 15.13 7.12
N PRO A 58 -18.41 14.29 7.65
CA PRO A 58 -19.15 14.59 8.88
C PRO A 58 -18.22 14.86 10.07
N ASP A 59 -18.67 15.64 11.06
CA ASP A 59 -17.84 16.06 12.20
C ASP A 59 -17.21 14.89 12.98
N ASP A 60 -17.96 13.82 13.21
CA ASP A 60 -17.46 12.61 13.89
C ASP A 60 -16.34 11.93 13.09
N GLU A 61 -16.45 11.94 11.77
CA GLU A 61 -15.45 11.38 10.88
C GLU A 61 -14.22 12.29 10.76
N LEU A 62 -14.41 13.60 10.69
CA LEU A 62 -13.33 14.58 10.73
C LEU A 62 -12.51 14.45 12.02
N LYS A 63 -13.16 14.23 13.17
CA LYS A 63 -12.46 13.99 14.43
C LYS A 63 -11.58 12.75 14.36
N LYS A 64 -12.12 11.63 13.85
CA LYS A 64 -11.35 10.39 13.65
C LYS A 64 -10.19 10.58 12.67
N MET A 65 -10.41 11.32 11.59
CA MET A 65 -9.36 11.63 10.61
C MET A 65 -8.25 12.49 11.21
N LYS A 66 -8.57 13.48 12.06
CA LYS A 66 -7.57 14.26 12.81
C LYS A 66 -6.72 13.36 13.72
N GLU A 67 -7.33 12.43 14.43
CA GLU A 67 -6.61 11.45 15.26
C GLU A 67 -5.70 10.54 14.42
N GLN A 68 -6.17 10.08 13.26
CA GLN A 68 -5.37 9.26 12.33
C GLN A 68 -4.19 10.03 11.74
N ALA A 69 -4.42 11.29 11.34
CA ALA A 69 -3.38 12.17 10.81
C ALA A 69 -2.27 12.44 11.84
N GLY A 70 -2.61 12.46 13.14
CA GLY A 70 -1.64 12.59 14.24
C GLY A 70 -0.86 11.33 14.58
N LYS A 71 -1.32 10.13 14.18
CA LYS A 71 -0.62 8.85 14.43
C LYS A 71 0.40 8.49 13.34
N LEU A 72 0.12 8.88 12.11
CA LEU A 72 1.03 8.72 10.98
C LEU A 72 2.04 9.86 10.99
N GLU A 73 3.25 9.66 10.46
CA GLU A 73 4.28 10.72 10.30
C GLU A 73 4.26 11.33 8.88
N PRO A 74 4.74 12.57 8.64
CA PRO A 74 4.39 13.30 7.41
C PRO A 74 5.00 12.62 6.19
N ALA A 75 6.27 12.23 6.26
CA ALA A 75 6.91 11.52 5.16
C ALA A 75 6.30 10.13 4.96
N THR A 76 5.93 9.46 6.07
CA THR A 76 5.22 8.18 6.00
C THR A 76 3.88 8.29 5.27
N LEU A 77 3.10 9.33 5.56
CA LEU A 77 1.79 9.55 4.95
C LEU A 77 1.89 9.92 3.47
N SER A 78 2.83 10.81 3.10
CA SER A 78 3.12 11.13 1.70
C SER A 78 3.55 9.88 0.92
N ARG A 79 4.47 9.08 1.49
CA ARG A 79 4.91 7.81 0.90
C ARG A 79 3.74 6.85 0.66
N TYR A 80 2.80 6.74 1.61
CA TYR A 80 1.62 5.89 1.43
C TYR A 80 0.76 6.37 0.26
N ALA A 81 0.52 7.68 0.15
CA ALA A 81 -0.22 8.25 -0.97
C ALA A 81 0.47 7.95 -2.30
N ASP A 82 1.80 8.10 -2.39
CA ASP A 82 2.55 7.82 -3.62
C ASP A 82 2.56 6.33 -4.00
N ILE A 83 2.70 5.44 -3.01
CA ILE A 83 2.61 4.00 -3.23
C ILE A 83 1.25 3.67 -3.84
N VAL A 84 0.15 4.13 -3.23
CA VAL A 84 -1.21 3.84 -3.71
C VAL A 84 -1.48 4.50 -5.06
N HIS A 85 -1.01 5.73 -5.28
CA HIS A 85 -1.15 6.43 -6.56
C HIS A 85 -0.51 5.65 -7.71
N ASN A 86 0.74 5.23 -7.54
CA ASN A 86 1.44 4.41 -8.54
C ASN A 86 0.79 3.03 -8.69
N GLY A 87 0.35 2.43 -7.58
CA GLY A 87 -0.39 1.17 -7.57
C GLY A 87 -1.69 1.20 -8.38
N LEU A 88 -2.43 2.30 -8.33
CA LEU A 88 -3.64 2.48 -9.13
C LEU A 88 -3.35 2.47 -10.63
N LEU A 89 -2.16 2.92 -11.05
CA LEU A 89 -1.70 2.81 -12.44
C LEU A 89 -1.37 1.35 -12.79
N GLU A 90 -0.65 0.64 -11.92
CA GLU A 90 -0.34 -0.79 -12.07
C GLU A 90 -1.61 -1.65 -12.19
N MET A 91 -2.68 -1.30 -11.45
CA MET A 91 -3.97 -1.99 -11.51
C MET A 91 -4.69 -1.83 -12.86
N ARG A 92 -4.38 -0.80 -13.65
CA ARG A 92 -5.03 -0.52 -14.94
C ARG A 92 -4.51 -1.48 -16.02
N GLY A 93 -4.96 -2.74 -15.95
CA GLY A 93 -4.53 -3.82 -16.84
C GLY A 93 -3.94 -5.03 -16.10
N ALA A 94 -3.90 -4.98 -14.77
CA ALA A 94 -3.49 -6.13 -13.97
C ALA A 94 -4.49 -7.29 -14.15
N THR A 95 -3.96 -8.49 -14.38
CA THR A 95 -4.75 -9.73 -14.38
C THR A 95 -5.32 -10.05 -12.99
N SER A 96 -4.65 -9.58 -11.93
CA SER A 96 -5.13 -9.66 -10.56
C SER A 96 -4.92 -8.32 -9.82
N PRO A 97 -5.90 -7.41 -9.83
CA PRO A 97 -5.87 -6.18 -9.05
C PRO A 97 -5.77 -6.43 -7.54
N ARG A 98 -6.30 -7.56 -7.05
CA ARG A 98 -6.18 -8.00 -5.65
C ARG A 98 -4.73 -8.21 -5.26
N LEU A 99 -3.96 -8.95 -6.06
CA LEU A 99 -2.54 -9.17 -5.78
C LEU A 99 -1.76 -7.85 -5.76
N VAL A 100 -2.08 -6.94 -6.67
CA VAL A 100 -1.47 -5.60 -6.67
C VAL A 100 -1.79 -4.86 -5.35
N LEU A 101 -3.04 -4.91 -4.87
CA LEU A 101 -3.43 -4.32 -3.60
C LEU A 101 -2.64 -4.92 -2.41
N GLU A 102 -2.51 -6.25 -2.35
CA GLU A 102 -1.74 -6.95 -1.32
C GLU A 102 -0.26 -6.50 -1.33
N LEU A 103 0.35 -6.39 -2.51
CA LEU A 103 1.73 -5.91 -2.68
C LEU A 103 1.87 -4.43 -2.28
N LEU A 104 0.88 -3.59 -2.56
CA LEU A 104 0.87 -2.19 -2.11
C LEU A 104 0.84 -2.11 -0.58
N THR A 105 -0.03 -2.88 0.07
CA THR A 105 -0.08 -2.93 1.53
C THR A 105 1.21 -3.46 2.15
N ALA A 106 1.85 -4.45 1.54
CA ALA A 106 3.17 -4.92 1.96
C ALA A 106 4.24 -3.81 1.83
N ARG A 107 4.29 -3.11 0.69
CA ARG A 107 5.20 -1.98 0.46
C ARG A 107 5.02 -0.86 1.49
N MET A 108 3.77 -0.56 1.88
CA MET A 108 3.48 0.43 2.91
C MET A 108 4.05 -0.01 4.29
N LEU A 109 3.93 -1.27 4.66
CA LEU A 109 4.41 -1.80 5.94
C LEU A 109 5.93 -2.02 6.01
N LEU A 110 6.62 -2.10 4.85
CA LEU A 110 8.07 -2.37 4.79
C LEU A 110 8.84 -1.20 4.14
N PRO A 111 9.10 -0.10 4.86
CA PRO A 111 9.89 1.01 4.32
C PRO A 111 11.34 0.63 3.99
N SER A 112 11.88 -0.46 4.58
CA SER A 112 13.25 -0.94 4.39
C SER A 112 13.55 -1.48 2.98
N VAL A 113 12.52 -1.82 2.21
CA VAL A 113 12.69 -2.37 0.85
C VAL A 113 12.45 -1.33 -0.25
N ALA A 114 11.92 -0.16 0.10
CA ALA A 114 11.69 0.94 -0.84
C ALA A 114 12.94 1.82 -0.97
N GLU A 115 13.29 2.18 -2.21
CA GLU A 115 14.35 3.14 -2.52
C GLU A 115 13.78 4.57 -2.59
N GLY A 116 14.64 5.59 -2.41
CA GLY A 116 14.26 7.01 -2.53
C GLY A 116 14.22 7.78 -1.20
N THR A 117 14.16 9.11 -1.31
CA THR A 117 14.27 10.04 -0.17
C THR A 117 13.14 9.89 0.84
N ASP A 118 11.89 9.68 0.40
CA ASP A 118 10.75 9.54 1.30
C ASP A 118 10.78 8.25 2.11
N ALA A 119 11.34 7.18 1.53
CA ALA A 119 11.59 5.94 2.25
C ALA A 119 12.69 6.13 3.32
N LEU A 120 13.73 6.92 3.03
CA LEU A 120 14.76 7.27 4.02
C LEU A 120 14.20 8.13 5.15
N LEU A 121 13.42 9.17 4.83
CA LEU A 121 12.76 10.03 5.82
C LEU A 121 11.83 9.22 6.72
N ALA A 122 11.00 8.33 6.17
CA ALA A 122 10.14 7.48 7.00
C ALA A 122 10.90 6.49 7.90
N ARG A 123 12.06 5.98 7.45
CA ARG A 123 12.94 5.16 8.30
C ARG A 123 13.52 6.00 9.45
N LEU A 124 13.90 7.25 9.17
CA LEU A 124 14.37 8.19 10.19
C LEU A 124 13.26 8.50 11.20
N GLU A 125 12.05 8.85 10.75
CA GLU A 125 10.87 9.08 11.59
C GLU A 125 10.60 7.88 12.52
N ARG A 126 10.72 6.65 11.99
CA ARG A 126 10.56 5.43 12.79
C ARG A 126 11.67 5.25 13.83
N LEU A 127 12.92 5.58 13.47
CA LEU A 127 14.05 5.52 14.38
C LEU A 127 13.91 6.56 15.51
N GLU A 128 13.47 7.77 15.19
CA GLU A 128 13.18 8.84 16.15
C GLU A 128 12.07 8.45 17.11
N ARG A 129 10.95 7.90 16.61
CA ARG A 129 9.88 7.37 17.48
C ARG A 129 10.38 6.26 18.40
N ARG A 130 11.20 5.33 17.88
CA ARG A 130 11.80 4.27 18.70
C ARG A 130 12.73 4.85 19.77
N ALA A 131 13.57 5.83 19.42
CA ALA A 131 14.47 6.50 20.36
C ALA A 131 13.69 7.29 21.44
N ALA A 132 12.62 7.97 21.07
CA ALA A 132 11.73 8.68 22.00
C ALA A 132 10.99 7.72 22.96
N SER A 133 10.70 6.50 22.51
CA SER A 133 10.05 5.46 23.32
C SER A 133 11.01 4.58 24.13
N ALA A 134 12.33 4.70 23.92
CA ALA A 134 13.31 3.89 24.62
C ALA A 134 13.47 4.39 26.08
N PRO A 135 13.40 3.50 27.09
CA PRO A 135 13.74 3.89 28.45
C PRO A 135 15.20 4.36 28.47
N ALA A 136 15.46 5.51 29.11
CA ALA A 136 16.81 6.04 29.26
C ALA A 136 17.73 4.93 29.80
N PRO A 137 18.94 4.74 29.25
CA PRO A 137 19.87 3.76 29.80
C PRO A 137 20.07 4.14 31.26
N ALA A 138 19.67 3.23 32.16
CA ALA A 138 19.99 3.37 33.57
C ALA A 138 21.50 3.53 33.64
N ALA A 139 21.96 4.69 34.10
CA ALA A 139 23.37 4.94 34.32
C ALA A 139 23.88 3.79 35.20
N VAL A 140 24.70 2.92 34.62
CA VAL A 140 25.39 1.89 35.37
C VAL A 140 26.34 2.66 36.27
N GLN A 141 25.93 2.92 37.51
CA GLN A 141 26.84 3.43 38.51
C GLN A 141 27.95 2.39 38.64
N ALA A 142 29.15 2.78 38.24
CA ALA A 142 30.35 1.99 38.49
C ALA A 142 30.53 1.89 40.00
N VAL A 143 30.05 0.80 40.59
CA VAL A 143 30.35 0.46 41.98
C VAL A 143 31.83 0.07 42.04
N PRO A 144 32.66 0.73 42.87
CA PRO A 144 34.05 0.33 43.01
C PRO A 144 34.10 -1.03 43.70
N VAL A 145 34.77 -2.00 43.09
CA VAL A 145 34.98 -3.33 43.65
C VAL A 145 36.00 -3.21 44.78
N ALA A 146 35.53 -3.17 46.03
CA ALA A 146 36.36 -3.33 47.20
C ALA A 146 36.60 -4.82 47.44
N GLN A 147 37.87 -5.24 47.41
CA GLN A 147 38.33 -6.55 47.86
C GLN A 147 37.95 -6.78 49.33
N ALA A 148 37.26 -7.87 49.62
CA ALA A 148 37.25 -8.50 50.94
C ALA A 148 37.25 -10.02 50.76
N ALA A 149 38.41 -10.62 51.00
CA ALA A 149 38.58 -12.05 51.16
C ALA A 149 37.98 -12.49 52.50
N GLN A 150 37.18 -13.56 52.51
CA GLN A 150 37.04 -14.45 53.66
C GLN A 150 36.55 -15.82 53.19
N ALA A 151 37.38 -16.82 53.48
CA ALA A 151 37.18 -18.23 53.16
C ALA A 151 36.33 -18.92 54.23
N ALA A 152 35.44 -19.81 53.80
CA ALA A 152 34.81 -20.84 54.63
C ALA A 152 34.66 -22.13 53.80
N PRO A 153 34.70 -23.33 54.43
CA PRO A 153 35.10 -24.56 53.77
C PRO A 153 33.96 -25.24 53.00
N VAL A 154 34.33 -25.83 51.87
CA VAL A 154 33.47 -26.63 50.99
C VAL A 154 33.23 -28.02 51.57
N ALA A 155 31.96 -28.36 51.83
CA ALA A 155 31.53 -29.73 52.05
C ALA A 155 31.39 -30.44 50.69
N GLN A 156 32.14 -31.53 50.54
CA GLN A 156 32.23 -32.32 49.33
C GLN A 156 30.98 -33.21 49.18
N ALA A 157 30.08 -32.85 48.27
CA ALA A 157 28.97 -33.71 47.84
C ALA A 157 29.38 -34.53 46.61
N ALA A 158 29.14 -35.84 46.65
CA ALA A 158 29.46 -36.80 45.61
C ALA A 158 28.72 -36.53 44.28
N PRO A 159 29.32 -36.86 43.12
CA PRO A 159 28.69 -36.62 41.82
C PRO A 159 27.55 -37.62 41.53
N PRO A 160 26.41 -37.18 40.95
CA PRO A 160 25.45 -38.10 40.35
C PRO A 160 25.95 -38.63 39.00
N ALA A 161 25.63 -39.89 38.71
CA ALA A 161 25.99 -40.59 37.47
C ALA A 161 25.31 -39.96 36.23
N PRO A 162 25.92 -40.05 35.03
CA PRO A 162 25.33 -39.53 33.81
C PRO A 162 24.19 -40.43 33.32
N VAL A 163 23.01 -39.84 33.15
CA VAL A 163 21.88 -40.45 32.46
C VAL A 163 22.06 -40.18 30.96
N ALA A 164 22.11 -41.24 30.16
CA ALA A 164 22.20 -41.15 28.71
C ALA A 164 20.91 -40.55 28.11
N PRO A 165 20.99 -39.54 27.22
CA PRO A 165 19.82 -39.12 26.45
C PRO A 165 19.54 -40.14 25.34
N SER A 166 18.34 -40.71 25.42
CA SER A 166 17.73 -41.55 24.39
C SER A 166 17.68 -40.80 23.06
N GLY A 167 18.14 -41.43 21.98
CA GLY A 167 18.20 -40.85 20.65
C GLY A 167 16.81 -40.72 20.03
N GLU A 168 16.38 -39.49 19.77
CA GLU A 168 15.38 -39.19 18.76
C GLU A 168 16.09 -38.67 17.49
N PRO A 169 15.77 -39.20 16.30
CA PRO A 169 16.43 -38.77 15.08
C PRO A 169 16.00 -37.34 14.72
N VAL A 170 16.96 -36.41 14.80
CA VAL A 170 16.85 -35.07 14.22
C VAL A 170 16.59 -35.23 12.73
N ARG A 171 15.37 -34.94 12.29
CA ARG A 171 15.05 -34.80 10.87
C ARG A 171 15.65 -33.51 10.37
N GLU A 172 16.84 -33.60 9.78
CA GLU A 172 17.50 -32.51 9.09
C GLU A 172 16.67 -32.11 7.85
N PHE A 173 16.13 -30.89 7.86
CA PHE A 173 15.38 -30.35 6.73
C PHE A 173 16.37 -29.90 5.64
N GLN A 174 16.55 -30.70 4.59
CA GLN A 174 17.39 -30.32 3.45
C GLN A 174 16.67 -29.31 2.54
N ARG A 175 17.38 -28.21 2.24
CA ARG A 175 16.96 -27.17 1.30
C ARG A 175 16.98 -27.73 -0.15
N PRO A 176 15.99 -27.43 -1.02
CA PRO A 176 15.87 -28.03 -2.36
C PRO A 176 17.11 -27.93 -3.26
N SER A 177 18.00 -26.98 -3.01
CA SER A 177 19.25 -26.76 -3.76
C SER A 177 20.37 -27.76 -3.45
N GLN A 178 20.23 -28.61 -2.43
CA GLN A 178 21.26 -29.60 -2.02
C GLN A 178 20.92 -31.05 -2.42
N ARG A 179 19.83 -31.27 -3.16
CA ARG A 179 19.52 -32.58 -3.73
C ARG A 179 20.49 -32.86 -4.88
N ALA A 180 21.43 -33.77 -4.65
CA ALA A 180 22.28 -34.33 -5.70
C ALA A 180 21.42 -34.79 -6.88
N ALA A 181 21.78 -34.35 -8.09
CA ALA A 181 21.09 -34.67 -9.32
C ALA A 181 21.10 -36.19 -9.56
N ALA A 182 19.90 -36.80 -9.53
CA ALA A 182 19.72 -38.13 -10.09
C ALA A 182 19.91 -38.06 -11.63
N PRO A 183 20.47 -39.10 -12.27
CA PRO A 183 20.70 -39.10 -13.71
C PRO A 183 19.39 -38.91 -14.47
N ALA A 184 19.37 -37.94 -15.39
CA ALA A 184 18.23 -37.68 -16.26
C ALA A 184 17.95 -38.89 -17.16
N GLN A 185 16.72 -39.39 -17.13
CA GLN A 185 16.22 -40.32 -18.15
C GLN A 185 16.12 -39.58 -19.50
N PRO A 186 16.48 -40.22 -20.63
CA PRO A 186 16.35 -39.60 -21.94
C PRO A 186 14.87 -39.35 -22.28
N PRO A 187 14.54 -38.26 -22.99
CA PRO A 187 13.16 -37.91 -23.32
C PRO A 187 12.57 -38.91 -24.32
N ALA A 188 11.32 -39.30 -24.07
CA ALA A 188 10.50 -40.05 -25.02
C ALA A 188 10.18 -39.21 -26.27
N PRO A 189 10.06 -39.82 -27.46
CA PRO A 189 9.77 -39.10 -28.70
C PRO A 189 8.38 -38.45 -28.68
N ALA A 190 8.30 -37.23 -29.21
CA ALA A 190 7.08 -36.41 -29.26
C ALA A 190 5.96 -37.07 -30.09
N PRO A 191 4.67 -36.91 -29.70
CA PRO A 191 3.55 -37.32 -30.52
C PRO A 191 3.49 -36.48 -31.82
N GLN A 192 3.28 -37.14 -32.95
CA GLN A 192 3.09 -36.52 -34.26
C GLN A 192 1.88 -35.56 -34.24
N ALA A 193 2.06 -34.40 -34.86
CA ALA A 193 1.02 -33.40 -35.04
C ALA A 193 -0.13 -33.95 -35.90
N ALA A 194 -1.37 -33.82 -35.41
CA ALA A 194 -2.57 -34.03 -36.20
C ALA A 194 -2.69 -32.94 -37.30
N PRO A 195 -3.24 -33.26 -38.49
CA PRO A 195 -3.41 -32.30 -39.56
C PRO A 195 -4.41 -31.19 -39.18
N ALA A 196 -4.11 -29.95 -39.60
CA ALA A 196 -4.90 -28.77 -39.33
C ALA A 196 -6.32 -28.86 -39.96
N PRO A 197 -7.37 -28.39 -39.26
CA PRO A 197 -8.71 -28.28 -39.84
C PRO A 197 -8.74 -27.22 -40.95
N GLN A 198 -9.37 -27.56 -42.07
CA GLN A 198 -9.60 -26.64 -43.19
C GLN A 198 -10.51 -25.48 -42.77
N PRO A 199 -10.26 -24.24 -43.25
CA PRO A 199 -11.11 -23.10 -42.94
C PRO A 199 -12.49 -23.27 -43.57
N VAL A 200 -13.53 -23.26 -42.73
CA VAL A 200 -14.92 -23.22 -43.16
C VAL A 200 -15.21 -21.84 -43.75
N SER A 201 -15.87 -21.82 -44.90
CA SER A 201 -16.32 -20.63 -45.61
C SER A 201 -17.21 -19.77 -44.70
N ARG A 202 -16.81 -18.51 -44.46
CA ARG A 202 -17.64 -17.51 -43.77
C ARG A 202 -18.90 -17.24 -44.61
N PRO A 203 -20.10 -17.15 -44.01
CA PRO A 203 -21.28 -16.70 -44.74
C PRO A 203 -21.13 -15.24 -45.17
N THR A 204 -21.50 -14.95 -46.41
CA THR A 204 -21.56 -13.64 -47.03
C THR A 204 -22.43 -12.70 -46.18
N ALA A 205 -21.87 -11.57 -45.74
CA ALA A 205 -22.63 -10.52 -45.08
C ALA A 205 -23.61 -9.89 -46.09
N GLN A 206 -24.90 -9.88 -45.74
CA GLN A 206 -25.92 -9.10 -46.45
C GLN A 206 -25.65 -7.60 -46.28
N PRO A 207 -25.95 -6.74 -47.27
CA PRO A 207 -25.76 -5.30 -47.15
C PRO A 207 -26.75 -4.74 -46.13
N VAL A 208 -26.24 -4.13 -45.06
CA VAL A 208 -27.04 -3.36 -44.11
C VAL A 208 -27.45 -2.05 -44.78
N ALA A 209 -28.74 -1.75 -44.75
CA ALA A 209 -29.32 -0.50 -45.24
C ALA A 209 -28.68 0.72 -44.54
N GLN A 210 -28.39 1.77 -45.32
CA GLN A 210 -27.80 3.02 -44.83
C GLN A 210 -28.73 3.71 -43.82
N PRO A 211 -28.22 4.30 -42.72
CA PRO A 211 -29.03 5.11 -41.84
C PRO A 211 -29.34 6.46 -42.52
N VAL A 212 -30.63 6.80 -42.53
CA VAL A 212 -31.13 8.11 -42.97
C VAL A 212 -30.53 9.20 -42.06
N ALA A 213 -29.95 10.23 -42.68
CA ALA A 213 -29.38 11.38 -41.98
C ALA A 213 -30.44 12.07 -41.10
N ARG A 214 -30.12 12.23 -39.82
CA ARG A 214 -30.88 13.04 -38.86
C ARG A 214 -30.56 14.52 -39.15
N PRO A 215 -31.54 15.43 -39.22
CA PRO A 215 -31.26 16.85 -39.44
C PRO A 215 -30.48 17.43 -38.25
N GLU A 216 -29.41 18.18 -38.55
CA GLU A 216 -28.60 18.90 -37.58
C GLU A 216 -29.41 19.99 -36.85
N PRO A 217 -29.16 20.25 -35.56
CA PRO A 217 -29.75 21.37 -34.87
C PRO A 217 -29.07 22.67 -35.35
N VAL A 218 -29.89 23.63 -35.81
CA VAL A 218 -29.45 24.97 -36.18
C VAL A 218 -28.90 25.67 -34.93
N ALA A 219 -27.61 25.99 -34.94
CA ALA A 219 -26.99 26.83 -33.92
C ALA A 219 -27.56 28.25 -34.01
N GLU A 220 -28.31 28.66 -32.99
CA GLU A 220 -28.80 30.03 -32.83
C GLU A 220 -27.63 30.96 -32.52
N ARG A 221 -27.33 31.87 -33.44
CA ARG A 221 -26.25 32.85 -33.32
C ARG A 221 -26.67 33.94 -32.32
N PRO A 222 -25.86 34.29 -31.30
CA PRO A 222 -26.20 35.36 -30.37
C PRO A 222 -26.34 36.70 -31.10
N ALA A 223 -27.44 37.39 -30.85
CA ALA A 223 -27.69 38.74 -31.36
C ALA A 223 -26.66 39.73 -30.77
N ALA A 224 -26.04 40.54 -31.64
CA ALA A 224 -25.16 41.62 -31.24
C ALA A 224 -25.97 42.77 -30.59
N PRO A 225 -25.43 43.45 -29.56
CA PRO A 225 -26.13 44.56 -28.92
C PRO A 225 -26.19 45.79 -29.83
N ALA A 226 -27.34 46.46 -29.83
CA ALA A 226 -27.58 47.70 -30.57
C ALA A 226 -26.75 48.87 -30.02
N PRO A 227 -26.30 49.81 -30.88
CA PRO A 227 -25.52 50.97 -30.44
C PRO A 227 -26.39 51.99 -29.67
N PRO A 228 -25.81 52.74 -28.71
CA PRO A 228 -26.53 53.76 -27.95
C PRO A 228 -26.82 55.02 -28.81
N PRO A 229 -27.89 55.77 -28.51
CA PRO A 229 -28.22 57.01 -29.22
C PRO A 229 -27.22 58.13 -28.92
N PRO A 230 -26.96 59.05 -29.87
CA PRO A 230 -26.03 60.15 -29.67
C PRO A 230 -26.60 61.22 -28.73
N LEU A 231 -25.79 61.64 -27.75
CA LEU A 231 -25.97 62.84 -26.94
C LEU A 231 -25.00 63.92 -27.41
N ALA A 232 -25.51 64.99 -28.02
CA ALA A 232 -24.98 66.36 -28.05
C ALA A 232 -25.87 67.16 -29.02
N GLY A 233 -26.30 68.38 -28.75
CA GLY A 233 -26.05 69.30 -27.65
C GLY A 233 -26.80 70.59 -27.99
N ALA A 234 -27.35 71.24 -26.96
CA ALA A 234 -27.83 72.60 -27.06
C ALA A 234 -26.64 73.58 -26.92
N THR A 235 -26.47 74.45 -27.90
CA THR A 235 -25.79 75.76 -27.85
C THR A 235 -26.44 76.56 -28.99
N ASP A 236 -27.35 77.47 -28.71
CA ASP A 236 -27.16 78.88 -28.34
C ASP A 236 -26.61 79.75 -29.50
N ARG A 237 -27.41 80.79 -29.84
CA ARG A 237 -27.29 81.87 -30.84
C ARG A 237 -27.68 81.64 -32.30
#